data_AF-A0A517LPW1-F1
#
_entry.id   AF-A0A517LPW1-F1
#
_cell.length_a   1.000
_cell.length_b   1.000
_cell.length_c   1.000
_cell.angle_alpha   90.00
_cell.angle_beta   90.00
_cell.angle_gamma   90.00
#
_symmetry.space_group_name_H-M   'P 1'
#
loop_
_entity.id
_entity.type
_entity.pdbx_description
1 polymer ?
#
loop_
_entity_poly.entity_id
_entity_poly.type
_entity_poly.pdbx_seq_one_letter_code
_entity_poly.pdbx_strand_id
1 'polypeptide(L)' 'METITAIVWGPLSFLTAYFILTSHPLRHPLQIIVSLGQMYGDILYYGTSYFDHHVADISYCRPEAFYFYVYFVV' A
#
# COMPACT_ATOMS: atom_id res chain seq x y z
N MET A 1 -3.80 -7.92 3.42
CA MET A 1 -2.93 -6.80 3.03
C MET A 1 -2.19 -6.27 4.24
N GLU A 2 -2.92 -5.79 5.25
CA GLU A 2 -2.37 -5.21 6.50
C GLU A 2 -1.29 -6.01 7.21
N THR A 3 -1.43 -7.34 7.33
CA THR A 3 -0.42 -8.16 8.01
C THR A 3 0.91 -8.14 7.26
N ILE A 4 0.88 -8.20 5.93
CA ILE A 4 2.09 -8.24 5.09
C ILE A 4 2.76 -6.86 5.05
N THR A 5 1.97 -5.79 4.92
CA THR A 5 2.48 -4.42 4.97
C THR A 5 3.14 -4.12 6.31
N ALA A 6 2.52 -4.53 7.43
CA ALA A 6 3.05 -4.30 8.77
C ALA A 6 4.34 -5.10 9.05
N ILE A 7 4.39 -6.39 8.73
CA ILE A 7 5.53 -7.25 9.12
C ILE A 7 6.65 -7.30 8.08
N VAL A 8 6.37 -7.03 6.80
CA VAL A 8 7.35 -7.12 5.70
C VAL A 8 7.71 -5.73 5.18
N TRP A 9 6.74 -4.98 4.67
CA TRP A 9 7.03 -3.71 3.99
C TRP A 9 7.48 -2.61 4.94
N GLY A 10 6.93 -2.55 6.16
CA GLY A 10 7.34 -1.61 7.21
C GLY A 10 8.83 -1.75 7.56
N PRO A 11 9.30 -2.91 8.05
CA PRO A 11 10.71 -3.13 8.37
C PRO A 11 11.65 -2.94 7.17
N LEU A 12 11.25 -3.40 5.98
CA LEU A 12 12.05 -3.22 4.76
C LEU A 12 12.14 -1.75 4.34
N SER A 13 11.13 -0.92 4.62
CA SER A 13 11.20 0.52 4.37
C SER A 13 12.25 1.19 5.26
N PHE A 14 12.32 0.82 6.55
CA PHE A 14 13.38 1.30 7.45
C PHE A 14 14.77 0.83 7.02
N LEU A 15 14.88 -0.44 6.59
CA LEU A 15 16.14 -0.97 6.06
C LEU A 15 16.56 -0.24 4.77
N THR A 16 15.60 0.09 3.89
CA THR A 16 15.86 0.90 2.69
C THR A 16 16.42 2.27 3.06
N ALA A 17 15.81 2.96 4.03
CA ALA A 17 16.31 4.25 4.50
C ALA A 17 17.75 4.15 5.03
N TYR A 18 18.06 3.11 5.81
CA TYR A 18 19.42 2.85 6.28
C TYR A 18 20.42 2.60 5.14
N PHE A 19 20.04 1.83 4.11
CA PHE A 19 20.87 1.59 2.93
C PHE A 19 21.09 2.85 2.08
N ILE A 20 20.13 3.76 2.05
CA ILE A 20 20.30 5.07 1.42
C ILE A 20 21.35 5.90 2.18
N LEU A 21 21.22 5.99 3.52
CA LEU A 21 22.14 6.74 4.37
C LEU A 21 23.58 6.22 4.29
N THR A 22 23.75 4.90 4.21
CA THR A 22 25.06 4.24 4.13
C THR A 22 25.61 4.12 2.71
N SER A 23 24.90 4.64 1.70
CA SER A 23 25.25 4.49 0.27
C SER A 23 25.49 3.04 -0.16
N HIS A 24 24.74 2.11 0.44
CA HIS A 24 24.87 0.68 0.15
C HIS A 24 24.43 0.38 -1.29
N PRO A 25 25.14 -0.50 -2.04
CA PRO A 25 24.81 -0.81 -3.43
C PRO A 25 23.39 -1.40 -3.61
N LEU A 26 22.85 -2.03 -2.57
CA LEU A 26 21.48 -2.59 -2.58
C LEU A 26 20.36 -1.56 -2.32
N ARG A 27 20.66 -0.26 -2.18
CA ARG A 27 19.62 0.76 -1.92
C ARG A 27 18.52 0.75 -2.98
N HIS A 28 18.91 0.73 -4.27
CA HIS A 28 17.97 0.84 -5.39
C HIS A 28 17.17 -0.45 -5.60
N PRO A 29 17.77 -1.65 -5.57
CA PRO A 29 17.01 -2.90 -5.58
C PRO A 29 15.99 -3.00 -4.45
N LEU A 30 16.39 -2.68 -3.21
CA LEU A 30 15.47 -2.78 -2.05
C LEU A 30 14.32 -1.79 -2.19
N GLN A 31 14.63 -0.55 -2.61
CA GLN A 31 13.64 0.50 -2.82
C GLN A 31 12.61 0.10 -3.89
N ILE A 32 13.03 -0.50 -5.00
CA ILE A 32 12.13 -0.96 -6.06
C ILE A 32 11.22 -2.08 -5.54
N ILE A 33 11.78 -3.07 -4.83
CA ILE A 33 11.00 -4.19 -4.29
C ILE A 33 9.92 -3.69 -3.32
N VAL A 34 10.28 -2.81 -2.39
CA VAL A 34 9.33 -2.25 -1.42
C VAL A 34 8.27 -1.41 -2.12
N SER A 35 8.65 -0.57 -3.08
CA SER A 35 7.72 0.29 -3.81
C SER A 35 6.72 -0.53 -4.63
N LEU A 36 7.18 -1.57 -5.33
CA LEU A 36 6.30 -2.48 -6.07
C LEU A 36 5.39 -3.28 -5.15
N GLY A 37 5.89 -3.71 -3.98
CA GLY A 37 5.10 -4.39 -2.97
C GLY A 37 3.94 -3.54 -2.45
N GLN A 38 4.21 -2.26 -2.17
CA GLN A 38 3.18 -1.31 -1.75
C GLN A 38 2.18 -0.99 -2.87
N MET A 39 2.66 -0.76 -4.10
CA MET A 39 1.81 -0.48 -5.26
C MET A 39 0.89 -1.67 -5.59
N TYR A 40 1.42 -2.89 -5.57
CA TYR A 40 0.61 -4.10 -5.69
C TYR A 40 -0.46 -4.17 -4.60
N GLY A 41 -0.08 -3.79 -3.38
CA GLY A 41 -0.98 -3.81 -2.25
C GLY A 41 -2.18 -2.90 -2.40
N ASP A 42 -1.90 -1.67 -2.83
CA ASP A 42 -2.87 -0.61 -3.07
C ASP A 42 -3.83 -0.95 -4.24
N ILE A 43 -3.29 -1.39 -5.38
CA ILE A 43 -4.11 -1.82 -6.53
C ILE A 43 -5.05 -2.95 -6.14
N LEU A 44 -4.57 -3.91 -5.36
CA LEU A 44 -5.39 -5.02 -4.90
C LEU A 44 -6.50 -4.53 -3.96
N TYR A 45 -6.20 -3.60 -3.05
CA TYR A 45 -7.18 -3.01 -2.14
C TYR A 45 -8.31 -2.28 -2.89
N TYR A 46 -7.97 -1.41 -3.85
CA TYR A 46 -8.97 -0.76 -4.70
C TYR A 46 -9.77 -1.76 -5.53
N GLY A 47 -9.10 -2.75 -6.12
CA GLY A 47 -9.74 -3.80 -6.91
C GLY A 47 -10.75 -4.60 -6.09
N THR A 48 -10.39 -5.03 -4.87
CA THR A 48 -11.29 -5.76 -4.00
C THR A 48 -12.45 -4.90 -3.51
N SER A 49 -12.19 -3.64 -3.16
CA SER A 49 -13.24 -2.71 -2.71
C SER A 49 -14.24 -2.40 -3.82
N TYR A 50 -13.76 -2.25 -5.06
CA TYR A 50 -14.62 -2.04 -6.23
C TYR A 50 -15.47 -3.27 -6.55
N PHE A 51 -14.86 -4.46 -6.53
CA PHE A 51 -15.55 -5.72 -6.78
C PHE A 51 -16.64 -5.98 -5.74
N ASP A 52 -16.31 -5.79 -4.46
CA ASP A 52 -17.22 -5.98 -3.35
C ASP A 52 -18.41 -5.00 -3.41
N HIS A 53 -18.16 -3.74 -3.80
CA HIS A 53 -19.21 -2.76 -4.02
C HIS A 53 -20.15 -3.12 -5.19
N HIS A 54 -19.62 -3.58 -6.32
CA HIS A 54 -20.44 -3.84 -7.52
C HIS A 54 -21.08 -5.24 -7.56
N VAL A 55 -20.45 -6.23 -6.93
CA VAL A 55 -20.87 -7.64 -7.03
C VAL A 55 -21.51 -8.13 -5.74
N ALA A 56 -21.03 -7.68 -4.58
CA ALA A 56 -21.55 -8.09 -3.28
C ALA A 56 -22.49 -7.04 -2.63
N ASP A 57 -22.64 -5.85 -3.24
CA ASP A 57 -23.41 -4.71 -2.71
C ASP A 57 -22.97 -4.27 -1.30
N ILE A 58 -21.72 -4.57 -0.94
CA ILE A 58 -21.13 -4.22 0.34
C ILE A 58 -20.29 -2.95 0.14
N SER A 59 -20.54 -1.93 0.97
CA SER A 59 -19.77 -0.68 0.95
C SER A 59 -18.96 -0.54 2.23
N TYR A 60 -17.63 -0.54 2.08
CA TYR A 60 -16.71 -0.27 3.20
C TYR A 60 -16.48 1.23 3.45
N CYS A 61 -17.00 2.10 2.57
CA CYS A 61 -16.85 3.55 2.69
C CYS A 61 -18.19 4.22 3.02
N ARG A 62 -18.14 5.27 3.84
CA ARG A 62 -19.30 6.11 4.13
C ARG A 62 -19.65 6.95 2.89
N PRO A 63 -20.93 7.23 2.63
CA PRO A 63 -21.35 7.90 1.40
C PRO A 63 -20.97 9.38 1.32
N GLU A 64 -20.57 10.02 2.42
CA GLU A 64 -20.12 11.41 2.36
C GLU A 64 -18.84 11.55 1.51
N ALA A 65 -18.87 12.46 0.55
CA ALA A 65 -17.77 12.69 -0.40
C ALA A 65 -16.40 12.93 0.27
N PHE A 66 -16.40 13.52 1.47
CA PHE A 66 -15.18 13.71 2.26
C PHE A 66 -14.48 12.38 2.60
N TYR A 67 -15.23 11.36 3.03
CA TYR A 67 -14.65 10.06 3.38
C TYR A 67 -14.17 9.31 2.14
N PHE A 68 -14.85 9.46 1.01
CA PHE A 68 -14.41 8.85 -0.22
C PHE A 68 -13.14 9.51 -0.78
N TYR A 69 -13.15 10.81 -1.00
CA TYR A 69 -12.02 11.46 -1.68
C TYR A 69 -10.79 11.63 -0.78
N VAL A 70 -10.95 11.93 0.52
CA VAL A 70 -9.81 12.26 1.39
C VAL A 70 -9.24 11.03 2.09
N TYR A 71 -10.06 10.04 2.44
CA TYR A 71 -9.57 8.85 3.17
C TYR A 71 -9.39 7.63 2.29
N PHE A 72 -10.14 7.52 1.19
CA PHE A 72 -10.11 6.34 0.34
C PHE A 72 -9.32 6.55 -0.94
N VAL A 73 -9.32 7.75 -1.54
CA VAL A 73 -8.61 8.03 -2.82
C VAL A 73 -7.24 8.70 -2.63
N VAL A 74 -7.11 9.61 -1.66
CA VAL A 74 -5.90 10.42 -1.39
C VAL A 74 -5.10 9.85 -0.23
#